data_AF-A0A496W6K0-F1
#
_entry.id   AF-A0A496W6K0-F1
#
_cell.length_a   1.000
_cell.length_b   1.000
_cell.length_c   1.000
_cell.angle_alpha   90.00
_cell.angle_beta   90.00
_cell.angle_gamma   90.00
#
_symmetry.space_group_name_H-M   'P 1'
#
loop_
_entity.id
_entity.type
_entity.pdbx_description
1 polymer ?
#
loop_
_entity_poly.entity_id
_entity_poly.type
_entity_poly.pdbx_seq_one_letter_code
_entity_poly.pdbx_strand_id
1 'polypeptide(L)'
;MPIKSLNIENFTLFGKEKLIFSNGLNIIIGENDTGKSHLLRLLYALIESNNLVIQLKADNKRYLLRKSIPQKLIDIFKPEELAHLIKYGQNKSHIQIEFTEYSIKFNLTQKTKIQVNIDKNDTPKNLIKQDSLFIPTKEILSFYEGFMSLYLTRQIPFDEIYYNLAKTLGLLVLKEISKQSPEKQILNRLETVLKGKLLLEKGRVYLLYRNGKQLEISLVAEGLRKIGTLSHLIANGALNKNSILFWDEPESNLNPKLEKWLKF
;
A
#
# COMPACT_ATOMS: atom_id res chain seq x y z
N MET A 1 7.65 -9.36 -8.74
CA MET A 1 6.44 -9.85 -9.42
C MET A 1 5.70 -8.67 -10.04
N PRO A 2 5.93 -8.39 -11.33
CA PRO A 2 5.19 -7.35 -12.05
C PRO A 2 3.71 -7.73 -12.16
N ILE A 3 2.83 -6.75 -11.96
CA ILE A 3 1.41 -6.85 -12.33
C ILE A 3 1.35 -6.53 -13.83
N LYS A 4 0.76 -7.40 -14.63
CA LYS A 4 0.60 -7.21 -16.09
C LYS A 4 -0.74 -6.56 -16.41
N SER A 5 -1.82 -7.08 -15.83
CA SER A 5 -3.15 -6.57 -16.10
C SER A 5 -4.11 -6.81 -14.94
N LEU A 6 -5.21 -6.06 -14.94
CA LEU A 6 -6.33 -6.25 -14.02
C LEU A 6 -7.64 -6.08 -14.79
N ASN A 7 -8.45 -7.13 -14.83
CA ASN A 7 -9.83 -7.07 -15.29
C ASN A 7 -10.73 -6.91 -14.06
N ILE A 8 -11.55 -5.86 -14.06
CA ILE A 8 -12.50 -5.56 -12.99
C ILE A 8 -13.90 -5.46 -13.60
N GLU A 9 -14.87 -6.11 -12.99
CA GLU A 9 -16.29 -5.98 -13.31
C GLU A 9 -17.10 -5.80 -12.03
N ASN A 10 -17.95 -4.76 -12.00
CA ASN A 10 -18.89 -4.43 -10.94
C ASN A 10 -18.26 -4.34 -9.55
N PHE A 11 -17.07 -3.74 -9.43
CA PHE A 11 -16.38 -3.56 -8.14
C PHE A 11 -16.38 -2.08 -7.75
N THR A 12 -17.04 -1.74 -6.64
CA THR A 12 -17.16 -0.38 -6.12
C THR A 12 -17.68 0.60 -7.21
N LEU A 13 -16.84 1.48 -7.74
CA LEU A 13 -17.19 2.45 -8.77
C LEU A 13 -17.02 1.90 -10.20
N PHE A 14 -16.22 0.83 -10.36
CA PHE A 14 -15.90 0.24 -11.66
C PHE A 14 -17.05 -0.59 -12.23
N GLY A 15 -17.46 -0.27 -13.48
CA GLY A 15 -18.44 -1.04 -14.25
C GLY A 15 -17.80 -2.27 -14.89
N LYS A 16 -17.03 -2.08 -15.96
CA LYS A 16 -16.22 -3.13 -16.57
C LYS A 16 -15.00 -2.52 -17.21
N GLU A 17 -13.83 -2.81 -16.66
CA GLU A 17 -12.57 -2.21 -17.09
C GLU A 17 -11.47 -3.26 -17.22
N LYS A 18 -10.59 -3.06 -18.20
CA LYS A 18 -9.34 -3.81 -18.35
C LYS A 18 -8.17 -2.85 -18.29
N LEU A 19 -7.37 -2.97 -17.24
CA LEU A 19 -6.20 -2.15 -17.01
C LEU A 19 -4.95 -2.95 -17.40
N ILE A 20 -4.04 -2.33 -18.14
CA ILE A 20 -2.74 -2.92 -18.53
C ILE A 20 -1.66 -2.07 -17.88
N PHE A 21 -0.76 -2.71 -17.13
CA PHE A 21 0.27 -2.02 -16.36
C PHE A 21 1.62 -2.12 -17.06
N SER A 22 2.41 -1.06 -16.92
CA SER A 22 3.83 -1.04 -17.27
C SER A 22 4.66 -1.72 -16.19
N ASN A 23 5.89 -2.14 -16.52
CA ASN A 23 6.81 -2.74 -15.55
C ASN A 23 7.38 -1.76 -14.51
N GLY A 24 7.16 -0.46 -14.69
CA GLY A 24 7.75 0.59 -13.86
C GLY A 24 6.67 1.49 -13.25
N LEU A 25 6.74 2.79 -13.59
CA LEU A 25 5.80 3.77 -13.10
C LEU A 25 4.45 3.63 -13.83
N ASN A 26 3.38 3.53 -13.05
CA ASN A 26 2.01 3.53 -13.51
C ASN A 26 1.31 4.74 -12.87
N ILE A 27 0.87 5.69 -13.69
CA ILE A 27 0.18 6.90 -13.22
C ILE A 27 -1.30 6.74 -13.52
N ILE A 28 -2.14 6.75 -12.48
CA ILE A 28 -3.59 6.62 -12.60
C ILE A 28 -4.20 8.01 -12.45
N ILE A 29 -4.79 8.53 -13.53
CA ILE A 29 -5.41 9.86 -13.60
C ILE A 29 -6.90 9.68 -13.86
N GLY A 30 -7.71 10.52 -13.23
CA GLY A 30 -9.15 10.54 -13.38
C GLY A 30 -9.74 11.60 -12.47
N GLU A 31 -11.00 11.96 -12.69
CA GLU A 31 -11.72 12.88 -11.81
C GLU A 31 -11.83 12.33 -10.38
N ASN A 32 -12.17 13.19 -9.42
CA ASN A 32 -12.48 12.73 -8.07
C ASN A 32 -13.65 11.74 -8.11
N ASP A 33 -13.70 10.83 -7.14
CA ASP A 33 -14.76 9.82 -7.02
C ASP A 33 -14.89 8.84 -8.21
N THR A 34 -13.80 8.63 -8.96
CA THR A 34 -13.74 7.62 -10.06
C THR A 34 -13.18 6.26 -9.61
N GLY A 35 -12.76 6.11 -8.35
CA GLY A 35 -12.29 4.85 -7.79
C GLY A 35 -10.78 4.61 -7.84
N LYS A 36 -9.96 5.64 -8.09
CA LYS A 36 -8.49 5.56 -8.11
C LYS A 36 -7.92 4.93 -6.82
N SER A 37 -8.32 5.45 -5.66
CA SER A 37 -7.90 4.92 -4.35
C SER A 37 -8.41 3.49 -4.13
N HIS A 38 -9.61 3.16 -4.62
CA HIS A 38 -10.15 1.80 -4.54
C HIS A 38 -9.36 0.81 -5.40
N LEU A 39 -8.90 1.23 -6.58
CA LEU A 39 -8.02 0.43 -7.43
C LEU A 39 -6.69 0.14 -6.73
N LEU A 40 -6.05 1.16 -6.15
CA LEU A 40 -4.80 0.97 -5.38
C LEU A 40 -5.02 0.02 -4.19
N ARG A 41 -6.11 0.21 -3.43
CA ARG A 41 -6.48 -0.64 -2.29
C ARG A 41 -6.73 -2.09 -2.71
N LEU A 42 -7.41 -2.31 -3.83
CA LEU A 42 -7.65 -3.65 -4.39
C LEU A 42 -6.33 -4.33 -4.75
N LEU A 43 -5.46 -3.66 -5.52
CA LEU A 43 -4.16 -4.21 -5.90
C LEU A 43 -3.30 -4.57 -4.67
N TYR A 44 -3.25 -3.66 -3.69
CA TYR A 44 -2.54 -3.87 -2.44
C TYR A 44 -3.11 -5.06 -1.66
N ALA A 45 -4.43 -5.15 -1.51
CA ALA A 45 -5.09 -6.27 -0.85
C ALA A 45 -4.73 -7.62 -1.49
N LEU A 46 -4.73 -7.69 -2.83
CA LEU A 46 -4.40 -8.94 -3.54
C LEU A 46 -2.94 -9.36 -3.37
N ILE A 47 -2.01 -8.40 -3.37
CA ILE A 47 -0.59 -8.69 -3.10
C ILE A 47 -0.39 -9.15 -1.66
N GLU A 48 -1.01 -8.48 -0.69
CA GLU A 48 -0.90 -8.86 0.72
C GLU A 48 -1.59 -10.20 1.03
N SER A 49 -2.70 -10.51 0.35
CA SER A 49 -3.31 -11.85 0.41
C SER A 49 -2.36 -12.92 -0.10
N ASN A 50 -1.66 -12.67 -1.20
CA ASN A 50 -0.65 -13.57 -1.75
C ASN A 50 0.55 -13.74 -0.79
N ASN A 51 1.09 -12.64 -0.29
CA ASN A 51 2.23 -12.64 0.64
C ASN A 51 1.92 -13.43 1.91
N LEU A 52 0.69 -13.30 2.43
CA LEU A 52 0.24 -14.06 3.61
C LEU A 52 0.24 -15.57 3.35
N VAL A 53 -0.22 -16.03 2.18
CA VAL A 53 -0.21 -17.47 1.84
C VAL A 53 1.21 -18.02 1.79
N ILE A 54 2.15 -17.25 1.24
CA ILE A 54 3.57 -17.63 1.19
C ILE A 54 4.16 -17.69 2.60
N GLN A 55 3.88 -16.69 3.43
CA GLN A 55 4.39 -16.63 4.81
C GLN A 55 3.90 -17.83 5.64
N LEU A 56 2.66 -18.27 5.43
CA LEU A 56 2.09 -19.44 6.12
C LEU A 56 2.61 -20.79 5.60
N LYS A 57 3.49 -20.80 4.58
CA LYS A 57 4.09 -22.00 3.97
C LYS A 57 3.08 -23.12 3.66
N ALA A 58 1.91 -22.74 3.17
CA ALA A 58 0.81 -23.69 3.06
C ALA A 58 0.91 -24.61 1.84
N ASP A 59 0.62 -25.89 2.07
CA ASP A 59 0.50 -26.90 1.02
C ASP A 59 -0.71 -26.62 0.12
N ASN A 60 -1.84 -26.21 0.70
CA ASN A 60 -3.07 -25.87 -0.03
C ASN A 60 -3.23 -24.36 -0.25
N LYS A 61 -2.42 -23.82 -1.19
CA LYS A 61 -2.41 -22.41 -1.58
C LYS A 61 -3.80 -21.89 -1.98
N ARG A 62 -4.58 -22.70 -2.70
CA ARG A 62 -5.94 -22.33 -3.14
C ARG A 62 -6.86 -22.08 -1.96
N TYR A 63 -6.89 -23.00 -0.99
CA TYR A 63 -7.71 -22.86 0.19
C TYR A 63 -7.34 -21.63 1.01
N LEU A 64 -6.04 -21.35 1.17
CA LEU A 64 -5.62 -20.15 1.88
C LEU A 64 -5.93 -18.86 1.11
N LEU A 65 -5.74 -18.80 -0.22
CA LEU A 65 -6.14 -17.63 -1.01
C LEU A 65 -7.65 -17.36 -0.88
N ARG A 66 -8.47 -18.42 -0.86
CA ARG A 66 -9.92 -18.30 -0.63
C ARG A 66 -10.28 -17.70 0.73
N LYS A 67 -9.40 -17.82 1.73
CA LYS A 67 -9.56 -17.21 3.04
C LYS A 67 -8.91 -15.84 3.15
N SER A 68 -7.71 -15.67 2.59
CA SER A 68 -6.92 -14.44 2.74
C SER A 68 -7.43 -13.30 1.87
N ILE A 69 -8.00 -13.57 0.69
CA ILE A 69 -8.57 -12.51 -0.17
C ILE A 69 -9.74 -11.80 0.52
N PRO A 70 -10.80 -12.50 1.00
CA PRO A 70 -11.88 -11.85 1.71
C PRO A 70 -11.39 -11.11 2.96
N GLN A 71 -10.53 -11.74 3.74
CA GLN A 71 -9.99 -11.13 4.96
C GLN A 71 -9.26 -9.82 4.67
N LYS A 72 -8.35 -9.80 3.70
CA LYS A 72 -7.62 -8.57 3.33
C LYS A 72 -8.52 -7.50 2.74
N LEU A 73 -9.53 -7.86 1.96
CA LEU A 73 -10.52 -6.89 1.49
C LEU A 73 -11.28 -6.26 2.67
N ILE A 74 -11.66 -7.04 3.69
CA ILE A 74 -12.29 -6.51 4.91
C ILE A 74 -11.31 -5.60 5.66
N ASP A 75 -10.08 -6.06 5.88
CA ASP A 75 -9.09 -5.35 6.70
C ASP A 75 -8.66 -4.01 6.06
N ILE A 76 -8.63 -3.95 4.73
CA ILE A 76 -8.18 -2.77 3.96
C ILE A 76 -9.33 -1.84 3.58
N PHE A 77 -10.49 -2.34 3.15
CA PHE A 77 -11.62 -1.47 2.79
C PHE A 77 -12.51 -1.14 3.98
N LYS A 78 -12.47 -1.94 5.07
CA LYS A 78 -13.36 -1.84 6.23
C LYS A 78 -14.85 -1.71 5.88
N PRO A 79 -15.40 -2.49 4.92
CA PRO A 79 -16.82 -2.48 4.67
C PRO A 79 -17.55 -3.20 5.81
N GLU A 80 -18.78 -2.79 6.13
CA GLU A 80 -19.63 -3.55 7.06
C GLU A 80 -19.91 -4.96 6.54
N GLU A 81 -20.16 -5.07 5.23
CA GLU A 81 -20.29 -6.33 4.52
C GLU A 81 -19.45 -6.33 3.25
N LEU A 82 -18.77 -7.43 2.93
CA LEU A 82 -18.02 -7.53 1.66
C LEU A 82 -18.89 -7.34 0.42
N ALA A 83 -20.21 -7.57 0.52
CA ALA A 83 -21.16 -7.28 -0.54
C ALA A 83 -21.19 -5.78 -0.90
N HIS A 84 -20.85 -4.88 0.03
CA HIS A 84 -20.75 -3.43 -0.22
C HIS A 84 -19.59 -3.06 -1.15
N LEU A 85 -18.65 -3.98 -1.42
CA LEU A 85 -17.63 -3.78 -2.44
C LEU A 85 -18.13 -4.12 -3.86
N ILE A 86 -19.33 -4.68 -3.99
CA ILE A 86 -19.99 -4.86 -5.28
C ILE A 86 -20.60 -3.51 -5.69
N LYS A 87 -20.45 -3.14 -6.97
CA LYS A 87 -21.02 -1.90 -7.51
C LYS A 87 -22.52 -1.85 -7.25
N TYR A 88 -23.01 -0.68 -6.85
CA TYR A 88 -24.43 -0.47 -6.56
C TYR A 88 -25.32 -0.91 -7.72
N GLY A 89 -26.42 -1.60 -7.40
CA GLY A 89 -27.34 -2.18 -8.39
C GLY A 89 -26.87 -3.50 -9.02
N GLN A 90 -25.71 -4.04 -8.62
CA GLN A 90 -25.19 -5.31 -9.11
C GLN A 90 -25.19 -6.38 -8.02
N ASN A 91 -25.31 -7.64 -8.42
CA ASN A 91 -25.38 -8.79 -7.50
C ASN A 91 -24.07 -9.58 -7.41
N LYS A 92 -23.15 -9.32 -8.34
CA LYS A 92 -21.88 -10.03 -8.48
C LYS A 92 -20.81 -9.10 -9.01
N SER A 93 -19.59 -9.25 -8.49
CA SER A 93 -18.37 -8.63 -9.00
C SER A 93 -17.39 -9.71 -9.44
N HIS A 94 -16.62 -9.45 -10.50
CA HIS A 94 -15.57 -10.33 -10.97
C HIS A 94 -14.25 -9.57 -11.05
N ILE A 95 -13.20 -10.17 -10.50
CA ILE A 95 -11.87 -9.60 -10.50
C ILE A 95 -10.90 -10.68 -10.99
N GLN A 96 -10.05 -10.31 -11.95
CA GLN A 96 -8.93 -11.12 -12.41
C GLN A 96 -7.68 -10.25 -12.49
N ILE A 97 -6.70 -10.55 -11.64
CA ILE A 97 -5.37 -9.94 -11.71
C ILE A 97 -4.42 -10.90 -12.41
N GLU A 98 -3.62 -10.38 -13.33
CA GLU A 98 -2.58 -11.11 -14.03
C GLU A 98 -1.23 -10.60 -13.59
N PHE A 99 -0.43 -11.46 -12.98
CA PHE A 99 0.99 -11.26 -12.76
C PHE A 99 1.79 -11.89 -13.89
N THR A 100 3.11 -11.65 -13.90
CA THR A 100 3.97 -12.24 -14.94
C THR A 100 3.89 -13.77 -15.01
N GLU A 101 3.84 -14.42 -13.84
CA GLU A 101 3.98 -15.86 -13.67
C GLU A 101 2.64 -16.59 -13.48
N TYR A 102 1.59 -15.86 -13.09
CA TYR A 102 0.30 -16.44 -12.78
C TYR A 102 -0.82 -15.40 -12.71
N SER A 103 -2.06 -15.87 -12.70
CA SER A 103 -3.24 -15.04 -12.46
C SER A 103 -3.92 -15.42 -11.15
N ILE A 104 -4.70 -14.51 -10.59
CA ILE A 104 -5.67 -14.79 -9.53
C ILE A 104 -7.01 -14.28 -10.02
N LYS A 105 -8.01 -15.16 -10.02
CA LYS A 105 -9.38 -14.84 -10.39
C LYS A 105 -10.33 -15.18 -9.26
N PHE A 106 -11.26 -14.29 -8.98
CA PHE A 106 -12.31 -14.51 -8.00
C PHE A 106 -13.54 -13.65 -8.28
N ASN A 107 -14.61 -13.95 -7.57
CA ASN A 107 -15.84 -13.19 -7.63
C ASN A 107 -16.38 -12.91 -6.23
N LEU A 108 -17.09 -11.79 -6.09
CA LEU A 108 -17.87 -11.45 -4.91
C LEU A 108 -19.35 -11.61 -5.23
N THR A 109 -20.15 -12.04 -4.25
CA THR A 109 -21.61 -12.22 -4.40
C THR A 109 -22.29 -11.68 -3.16
N GLN A 110 -23.55 -11.24 -3.28
CA GLN A 110 -24.35 -10.75 -2.14
C GLN A 110 -24.64 -11.78 -1.04
N LYS A 111 -24.47 -13.09 -1.30
CA LYS A 111 -24.75 -14.12 -0.27
C LYS A 111 -23.66 -14.11 0.82
N THR A 112 -24.11 -14.14 2.08
CA THR A 112 -23.37 -14.05 3.36
C THR A 112 -22.16 -14.97 3.54
N LYS A 113 -22.01 -16.00 2.70
CA LYS A 113 -20.80 -16.83 2.63
C LYS A 113 -20.05 -16.47 1.36
N ILE A 114 -19.14 -15.52 1.47
CA ILE A 114 -18.23 -15.13 0.39
C ILE A 114 -17.60 -16.38 -0.22
N GLN A 115 -17.91 -16.67 -1.49
CA GLN A 115 -17.26 -17.74 -2.23
C GLN A 115 -16.28 -17.13 -3.23
N VAL A 116 -15.02 -17.02 -2.82
CA VAL A 116 -13.91 -16.81 -3.74
C VAL A 116 -13.73 -18.11 -4.54
N ASN A 117 -14.33 -18.18 -5.72
CA ASN A 117 -14.11 -19.31 -6.61
C ASN A 117 -12.86 -19.04 -7.46
N ILE A 118 -11.71 -19.42 -6.93
CA ILE A 118 -10.46 -19.50 -7.71
C ILE A 118 -10.59 -20.70 -8.65
N ASP A 119 -10.50 -20.50 -9.96
CA ASP A 119 -10.56 -21.57 -10.95
C ASP A 119 -9.38 -22.55 -10.76
N LYS A 120 -9.62 -23.85 -10.98
CA LYS A 120 -8.60 -24.90 -10.74
C LYS A 120 -7.33 -24.68 -11.57
N ASN A 121 -7.48 -24.18 -12.79
CA ASN A 121 -6.38 -23.90 -13.71
C ASN A 121 -5.65 -22.59 -13.40
N ASP A 122 -6.26 -21.72 -12.58
CA ASP A 122 -5.77 -20.38 -12.26
C ASP A 122 -5.15 -20.32 -10.86
N THR A 123 -4.95 -21.48 -10.19
CA THR A 123 -4.16 -21.51 -8.96
C THR A 123 -2.69 -21.76 -9.33
N PRO A 124 -1.78 -20.81 -9.09
CA PRO A 124 -0.37 -21.01 -9.39
C PRO A 124 0.26 -22.15 -8.60
N LYS A 125 1.13 -22.91 -9.28
CA LYS A 125 2.00 -23.89 -8.61
C LYS A 125 2.94 -23.22 -7.61
N ASN A 126 3.47 -22.05 -7.97
CA ASN A 126 4.38 -21.26 -7.13
C ASN A 126 3.87 -19.82 -7.00
N LEU A 127 3.70 -19.38 -5.77
CA LEU A 127 3.43 -17.98 -5.45
C LEU A 127 4.76 -17.27 -5.22
N ILE A 128 4.84 -16.01 -5.66
CA ILE A 128 6.05 -15.19 -5.52
C ILE A 128 5.76 -14.09 -4.51
N LYS A 129 6.62 -13.95 -3.51
CA LYS A 129 6.50 -12.89 -2.52
C LYS A 129 6.85 -11.58 -3.21
N GLN A 130 6.04 -10.56 -2.95
CA GLN A 130 6.25 -9.23 -3.49
C GLN A 130 6.14 -8.22 -2.35
N ASP A 131 7.26 -7.66 -1.91
CA ASP A 131 7.21 -6.59 -0.90
C ASP A 131 6.40 -5.43 -1.45
N SER A 132 5.47 -4.92 -0.64
CA SER A 132 4.52 -3.91 -1.05
C SER A 132 4.31 -2.88 0.06
N LEU A 133 4.17 -1.62 -0.33
CA LEU A 133 3.96 -0.48 0.55
C LEU A 133 2.78 0.34 0.05
N PHE A 134 1.99 0.85 0.99
CA PHE A 134 0.90 1.76 0.68
C PHE A 134 1.07 3.03 1.49
N ILE A 135 1.20 4.17 0.80
CA ILE A 135 1.17 5.50 1.40
C ILE A 135 -0.23 6.07 1.16
N PRO A 136 -1.08 6.17 2.21
CA PRO A 136 -2.41 6.74 2.09
C PRO A 136 -2.38 8.27 1.99
N THR A 137 -3.50 8.84 1.52
CA THR A 137 -3.69 10.29 1.39
C THR A 137 -3.40 11.05 2.68
N LYS A 138 -3.93 10.55 3.81
CA LYS A 138 -3.68 11.11 5.14
C LYS A 138 -2.43 10.48 5.73
N GLU A 139 -1.48 11.30 6.16
CA GLU A 139 -0.23 10.81 6.73
C GLU A 139 -0.42 10.21 8.14
N ILE A 140 0.41 9.23 8.49
CA ILE A 140 0.35 8.49 9.76
C ILE A 140 1.24 9.08 10.87
N LEU A 141 2.22 9.90 10.51
CA LEU A 141 3.23 10.38 11.45
C LEU A 141 2.63 11.23 12.56
N SER A 142 1.57 12.01 12.31
CA SER A 142 0.87 12.80 13.33
C SER A 142 0.29 11.99 14.48
N PHE A 143 -0.06 10.73 14.24
CA PHE A 143 -0.68 9.84 15.22
C PHE A 143 0.08 8.53 15.40
N TYR A 144 1.37 8.50 15.03
CA TYR A 144 2.21 7.31 15.12
C TYR A 144 2.46 6.86 16.57
N GLU A 145 2.61 7.82 17.49
CA GLU A 145 2.83 7.53 18.91
C GLU A 145 1.64 6.74 19.48
N GLY A 146 1.92 5.56 20.04
CA GLY A 146 0.90 4.67 20.60
C GLY A 146 0.02 3.93 19.57
N PHE A 147 0.11 4.26 18.27
CA PHE A 147 -0.76 3.69 17.22
C PHE A 147 -0.77 2.16 17.21
N MET A 148 0.41 1.54 17.19
CA MET A 148 0.55 0.09 17.10
C MET A 148 -0.12 -0.63 18.28
N SER A 149 0.03 -0.09 19.49
CA SER A 149 -0.58 -0.67 20.69
C SER A 149 -2.10 -0.52 20.65
N LEU A 150 -2.59 0.67 20.28
CA LEU A 150 -4.03 0.92 20.15
C LEU A 150 -4.67 0.05 19.07
N TYR A 151 -4.02 -0.10 17.91
CA TYR A 151 -4.53 -0.94 16.81
C TYR A 151 -4.67 -2.41 17.22
N LEU A 152 -3.70 -2.94 17.98
CA LEU A 152 -3.70 -4.35 18.39
C LEU A 152 -4.60 -4.64 19.59
N THR A 153 -4.83 -3.66 20.47
CA THR A 153 -5.53 -3.88 21.75
C THR A 153 -6.93 -3.29 21.82
N ARG A 154 -7.28 -2.39 20.89
CA ARG A 154 -8.56 -1.66 20.86
C ARG A 154 -9.20 -1.74 19.49
N GLN A 155 -10.50 -1.53 19.44
CA GLN A 155 -11.22 -1.29 18.19
C GLN A 155 -11.01 0.17 17.81
N ILE A 156 -10.16 0.42 16.80
CA ILE A 156 -9.94 1.76 16.25
C ILE A 156 -10.39 1.81 14.78
N PRO A 157 -10.86 2.97 14.28
CA PRO A 157 -11.42 3.11 12.93
C PRO A 157 -10.32 3.27 11.87
N PHE A 158 -9.21 2.54 12.00
CA PHE A 158 -8.12 2.54 11.01
C PHE A 158 -8.11 1.22 10.24
N ASP A 159 -7.91 1.32 8.93
CA ASP A 159 -7.69 0.17 8.06
C ASP A 159 -6.25 -0.39 8.21
N GLU A 160 -6.05 -1.62 7.70
CA GLU A 160 -4.78 -2.33 7.84
C GLU A 160 -3.63 -1.65 7.08
N ILE A 161 -3.91 -0.75 6.13
CA ILE A 161 -2.88 0.03 5.44
C ILE A 161 -2.09 0.87 6.45
N TYR A 162 -2.76 1.57 7.37
CA TYR A 162 -2.08 2.34 8.40
C TYR A 162 -1.24 1.45 9.32
N TYR A 163 -1.76 0.28 9.69
CA TYR A 163 -1.01 -0.71 10.48
C TYR A 163 0.25 -1.21 9.78
N ASN A 164 0.14 -1.59 8.51
CA ASN A 164 1.28 -2.06 7.73
C ASN A 164 2.32 -0.95 7.55
N LEU A 165 1.88 0.29 7.30
CA LEU A 165 2.78 1.44 7.17
C LEU A 165 3.47 1.77 8.50
N ALA A 166 2.74 1.84 9.62
CA ALA A 166 3.32 2.08 10.95
C ALA A 166 4.35 1.01 11.31
N LYS A 167 3.99 -0.26 11.13
CA LYS A 167 4.90 -1.38 11.38
C LYS A 167 6.19 -1.25 10.57
N THR A 168 6.08 -0.85 9.31
CA THR A 168 7.23 -0.69 8.41
C THR A 168 8.08 0.52 8.78
N LEU A 169 7.46 1.65 9.14
CA LEU A 169 8.18 2.84 9.60
C LEU A 169 9.02 2.55 10.85
N GLY A 170 8.51 1.69 11.74
CA GLY A 170 9.22 1.28 12.96
C GLY A 170 10.47 0.42 12.76
N LEU A 171 10.77 -0.01 11.53
CA LEU A 171 12.02 -0.71 11.24
C LEU A 171 13.23 0.21 11.41
N LEU A 172 14.31 -0.34 11.97
CA LEU A 172 15.58 0.38 12.10
C LEU A 172 16.13 0.73 10.72
N VAL A 173 16.71 1.93 10.62
CA VAL A 173 17.41 2.36 9.40
C VAL A 173 18.58 1.42 9.11
N LEU A 174 18.86 1.20 7.83
CA LEU A 174 19.99 0.37 7.41
C LEU A 174 21.31 1.05 7.83
N LYS A 175 22.29 0.24 8.26
CA LYS A 175 23.65 0.74 8.55
C LYS A 175 24.27 1.41 7.32
N GLU A 176 24.10 0.78 6.16
CA GLU A 176 24.59 1.29 4.89
C GLU A 176 23.58 0.98 3.77
N ILE A 177 23.43 1.94 2.87
CA ILE A 177 22.80 1.78 1.56
C ILE A 177 23.91 2.02 0.54
N SER A 178 24.02 1.14 -0.46
CA SER A 178 25.05 1.26 -1.49
C SER A 178 25.10 2.67 -2.07
N LYS A 179 26.28 3.32 -1.99
CA LYS A 179 26.45 4.74 -2.34
C LYS A 179 26.03 5.07 -3.78
N GLN A 180 26.18 4.10 -4.68
CA GLN A 180 25.88 4.26 -6.10
C GLN A 180 24.45 3.82 -6.46
N SER A 181 23.66 3.34 -5.51
CA SER A 181 22.32 2.84 -5.82
C SER A 181 21.32 3.97 -6.13
N PRO A 182 20.33 3.74 -7.00
CA PRO A 182 19.25 4.71 -7.25
C PRO A 182 18.53 5.12 -5.96
N GLU A 183 18.32 4.19 -5.04
CA GLU A 183 17.70 4.44 -3.75
C GLU A 183 18.49 5.47 -2.94
N LYS A 184 19.83 5.38 -2.91
CA LYS A 184 20.66 6.35 -2.18
C LYS A 184 20.60 7.73 -2.82
N GLN A 185 20.54 7.82 -4.14
CA GLN A 185 20.42 9.09 -4.85
C GLN A 185 19.07 9.77 -4.55
N ILE A 186 17.98 9.00 -4.59
CA ILE A 186 16.63 9.49 -4.25
C ILE A 186 16.59 9.91 -2.79
N LEU A 187 17.08 9.09 -1.87
CA LEU A 187 17.16 9.40 -0.44
C LEU A 187 17.86 10.74 -0.18
N ASN A 188 19.04 10.95 -0.78
CA ASN A 188 19.79 12.18 -0.61
C ASN A 188 19.03 13.42 -1.12
N ARG A 189 18.25 13.28 -2.21
CA ARG A 189 17.39 14.36 -2.73
C ARG A 189 16.26 14.67 -1.75
N LEU A 190 15.57 13.65 -1.24
CA LEU A 190 14.49 13.80 -0.26
C LEU A 190 14.99 14.44 1.03
N GLU A 191 16.12 13.96 1.59
CA GLU A 191 16.73 14.52 2.80
C GLU A 191 17.25 15.97 2.59
N THR A 192 17.57 16.34 1.35
CA THR A 192 17.91 17.73 1.01
C THR A 192 16.68 18.63 1.03
N VAL A 193 15.55 18.15 0.50
CA VAL A 193 14.26 18.85 0.57
C VAL A 193 13.80 19.00 2.03
N LEU A 194 13.94 17.94 2.83
CA LEU A 194 13.63 17.94 4.26
C LEU A 194 14.61 18.76 5.10
N LYS A 195 15.79 19.07 4.56
CA LYS A 195 16.94 19.65 5.28
C LYS A 195 17.36 18.81 6.51
N GLY A 196 17.13 17.51 6.44
CA GLY A 196 17.21 16.61 7.59
C GLY A 196 16.68 15.22 7.27
N LYS A 197 16.45 14.43 8.31
CA LYS A 197 15.90 13.07 8.22
C LYS A 197 14.92 12.82 9.35
N LEU A 198 14.03 11.83 9.17
CA LEU A 198 13.20 11.38 10.28
C LEU A 198 14.03 10.61 11.30
N LEU A 199 13.67 10.81 12.57
CA LEU A 199 14.23 10.11 13.71
C LEU A 199 13.07 9.53 14.51
N LEU A 200 13.05 8.20 14.63
CA LEU A 200 12.07 7.47 15.41
C LEU A 200 12.73 7.00 16.71
N GLU A 201 12.34 7.58 17.83
CA GLU A 201 12.91 7.27 19.15
C GLU A 201 11.81 7.07 20.19
N LYS A 202 11.87 5.95 20.90
CA LYS A 202 10.95 5.62 22.02
C LYS A 202 9.47 5.79 21.65
N GLY A 203 9.09 5.44 20.42
CA GLY A 203 7.71 5.53 19.93
C GLY A 203 7.29 6.91 19.43
N ARG A 204 8.18 7.91 19.45
CA ARG A 204 7.95 9.25 18.91
C ARG A 204 8.69 9.46 17.60
N VAL A 205 8.20 10.40 16.81
CA VAL A 205 8.78 10.78 15.53
C VAL A 205 9.23 12.24 15.61
N TYR A 206 10.44 12.51 15.12
CA TYR A 206 11.00 13.84 15.02
C TYR A 206 11.59 14.06 13.62
N LEU A 207 11.67 15.31 13.21
CA LEU A 207 12.54 15.74 12.12
C LEU A 207 13.87 16.20 12.72
N LEU A 208 14.95 15.47 12.43
CA LEU A 208 16.32 15.84 12.79
C LEU A 208 16.94 16.64 11.64
N TYR A 209 17.09 17.94 11.83
CA TYR A 209 17.77 18.82 10.89
C TYR A 209 19.28 18.55 10.85
N ARG A 210 19.92 18.88 9.72
CA ARG A 210 21.37 18.72 9.54
C ARG A 210 22.24 19.49 10.55
N ASN A 211 21.70 20.56 11.13
CA ASN A 211 22.35 21.34 12.19
C ASN A 211 22.19 20.74 13.60
N GLY A 212 21.59 19.55 13.72
CA GLY A 212 21.37 18.85 14.98
C GLY A 212 20.08 19.23 15.70
N LYS A 213 19.35 20.28 15.26
CA LYS A 213 18.06 20.62 15.86
C LYS A 213 17.04 19.51 15.59
N GLN A 214 16.33 19.11 16.64
CA GLN A 214 15.18 18.23 16.54
C GLN A 214 13.89 19.06 16.61
N LEU A 215 12.88 18.62 15.85
CA LEU A 215 11.54 19.20 15.88
C LEU A 215 10.52 18.07 15.95
N GLU A 216 9.57 18.17 16.87
CA GLU A 216 8.45 17.24 16.99
C GLU A 216 7.68 17.17 15.67
N ILE A 217 7.31 15.95 15.26
CA ILE A 217 6.66 15.76 13.96
C ILE A 217 5.31 16.49 13.85
N SER A 218 4.63 16.75 14.97
CA SER A 218 3.39 17.51 15.04
C SER A 218 3.56 18.97 14.60
N LEU A 219 4.77 19.52 14.70
CA LEU A 219 5.12 20.88 14.28
C LEU A 219 5.65 20.96 12.85
N VAL A 220 5.80 19.82 12.17
CA VAL A 220 6.28 19.73 10.79
C VAL A 220 5.10 19.82 9.83
N ALA A 221 5.22 20.65 8.78
CA ALA A 221 4.19 20.78 7.75
C ALA A 221 3.88 19.43 7.08
N GLU A 222 2.61 19.16 6.78
CA GLU A 222 2.15 17.85 6.31
C GLU A 222 2.85 17.38 5.03
N GLY A 223 3.06 18.27 4.05
CA GLY A 223 3.81 17.92 2.85
C GLY A 223 5.23 17.44 3.15
N LEU A 224 5.92 18.05 4.13
CA LEU A 224 7.24 17.57 4.58
C LEU A 224 7.14 16.24 5.32
N ARG A 225 6.05 15.97 6.06
CA ARG A 225 5.81 14.66 6.69
C ARG A 225 5.71 13.56 5.65
N LYS A 226 5.02 13.79 4.52
CA LYS A 226 4.93 12.82 3.40
C LYS A 226 6.30 12.53 2.78
N ILE A 227 7.09 13.57 2.51
CA ILE A 227 8.47 13.42 2.02
C ILE A 227 9.33 12.69 3.06
N GLY A 228 9.15 12.98 4.35
CA GLY A 228 9.79 12.31 5.47
C GLY A 228 9.50 10.81 5.50
N THR A 229 8.23 10.43 5.37
CA THR A 229 7.78 9.03 5.27
C THR A 229 8.51 8.32 4.15
N LEU A 230 8.53 8.88 2.94
CA LEU A 230 9.20 8.27 1.80
C LEU A 230 10.71 8.13 2.04
N SER A 231 11.35 9.18 2.53
CA SER A 231 12.77 9.21 2.88
C SER A 231 13.11 8.11 3.89
N HIS A 232 12.31 7.96 4.93
CA HIS A 232 12.54 6.98 6.00
C HIS A 232 12.33 5.54 5.53
N LEU A 233 11.31 5.28 4.70
CA LEU A 233 11.07 3.97 4.10
C LEU A 233 12.21 3.52 3.17
N ILE A 234 12.87 4.47 2.49
CA ILE A 234 14.09 4.17 1.72
C ILE A 234 15.25 3.93 2.68
N ALA A 235 15.42 4.77 3.70
CA ALA A 235 16.50 4.68 4.68
C ALA A 235 16.50 3.35 5.46
N ASN A 236 15.32 2.79 5.75
CA ASN A 236 15.17 1.50 6.42
C ASN A 236 15.09 0.29 5.47
N GLY A 237 15.21 0.53 4.15
CA GLY A 237 15.26 -0.50 3.13
C GLY A 237 13.91 -1.13 2.76
N ALA A 238 12.81 -0.72 3.39
CA ALA A 238 11.48 -1.21 3.06
C ALA A 238 11.05 -0.80 1.64
N LEU A 239 11.40 0.42 1.24
CA LEU A 239 11.22 0.90 -0.13
C LEU A 239 12.54 0.76 -0.89
N ASN A 240 12.58 -0.19 -1.83
CA ASN A 240 13.73 -0.48 -2.68
C ASN A 240 13.26 -0.92 -4.09
N LYS A 241 14.20 -1.12 -5.02
CA LYS A 241 13.91 -1.54 -6.41
C LYS A 241 13.05 -2.80 -6.58
N ASN A 242 12.96 -3.66 -5.57
CA ASN A 242 12.19 -4.90 -5.61
C ASN A 242 10.79 -4.76 -4.97
N SER A 243 10.46 -3.60 -4.39
CA SER A 243 9.18 -3.33 -3.76
C SER A 243 8.20 -2.62 -4.71
N ILE A 244 6.90 -2.82 -4.50
CA ILE A 244 5.84 -2.04 -5.17
C ILE A 244 5.34 -0.98 -4.20
N LEU A 245 5.37 0.28 -4.63
CA LEU A 245 4.79 1.40 -3.89
C LEU A 245 3.44 1.78 -4.50
N PHE A 246 2.38 1.63 -3.71
CA PHE A 246 1.08 2.24 -3.95
C PHE A 246 1.07 3.60 -3.23
N TRP A 247 0.95 4.68 -3.99
CA TRP A 247 0.93 6.03 -3.43
C TRP A 247 -0.37 6.71 -3.81
N ASP A 248 -1.23 6.91 -2.82
CA ASP A 248 -2.54 7.55 -2.98
C ASP A 248 -2.41 9.06 -2.82
N GLU A 249 -2.93 9.81 -3.78
CA GLU A 249 -2.84 11.29 -3.88
C GLU A 249 -1.47 11.86 -3.47
N PRO A 250 -0.37 11.50 -4.17
CA PRO A 250 0.98 11.97 -3.86
C PRO A 250 1.11 13.50 -3.89
N GLU A 251 0.28 14.18 -4.68
CA GLU A 251 0.22 15.63 -4.83
C GLU A 251 -0.43 16.35 -3.65
N SER A 252 -1.30 15.68 -2.90
CA SER A 252 -2.11 16.33 -1.86
C SER A 252 -1.26 16.87 -0.71
N ASN A 253 -1.60 18.07 -0.22
CA ASN A 253 -0.95 18.77 0.91
C ASN A 253 0.55 19.06 0.71
N LEU A 254 1.05 19.03 -0.53
CA LEU A 254 2.37 19.52 -0.86
C LEU A 254 2.35 21.05 -1.02
N ASN A 255 3.43 21.70 -0.60
CA ASN A 255 3.59 23.13 -0.85
C ASN A 255 3.73 23.36 -2.38
N PRO A 256 3.13 24.39 -2.99
CA PRO A 256 3.28 24.68 -4.42
C PRO A 256 4.74 24.81 -4.89
N LYS A 257 5.66 25.20 -4.01
CA LYS A 257 7.11 25.19 -4.30
C LYS A 257 7.71 23.79 -4.38
N LEU A 258 7.13 22.81 -3.68
CA LEU A 258 7.51 21.38 -3.70
C LEU A 258 6.88 20.65 -4.90
N GLU A 259 5.68 21.03 -5.35
CA GLU A 259 5.04 20.43 -6.53
C GLU A 259 5.91 20.52 -7.80
N LYS A 260 6.67 21.62 -7.95
CA LYS A 260 7.62 21.79 -9.06
C LYS A 260 8.70 20.70 -9.11
N TRP A 261 8.99 20.03 -8.00
CA TRP A 261 10.00 18.96 -7.91
C TRP A 261 9.45 17.57 -8.23
N LEU A 262 8.12 17.40 -8.30
CA LEU A 262 7.47 16.15 -8.66
C LEU A 262 7.07 16.08 -10.14
N LYS A 263 7.32 17.14 -10.90
CA LYS A 263 7.20 17.10 -12.37
C LYS A 263 8.40 16.32 -12.91
N PHE A 264 8.14 15.06 -13.25
CA PHE A 264 9.06 14.17 -13.98
C PHE A 264 9.26 14.65 -15.42
#